data_AF-A0A8T4BX55-F1
#
_entry.id   AF-A0A8T4BX55-F1
#
_cell.length_a   1.000
_cell.length_b   1.000
_cell.length_c   1.000
_cell.angle_alpha   90.00
_cell.angle_beta   90.00
_cell.angle_gamma   90.00
#
_symmetry.space_group_name_H-M   'P 1'
#
loop_
_entity.id
_entity.type
_entity.pdbx_description
1 polymer ?
#
loop_
_entity_poly.entity_id
_entity_poly.type
_entity_poly.pdbx_seq_one_letter_code
_entity_poly.pdbx_strand_id
1 'polypeptide(L)' 'MGKIVKKNVITRKPGHLYYVDGAGNVCEAKMARGGKKKKKKAVKKKPVKKKVVKKKKRR' A
#
# COMPACT_ATOMS: atom_id res chain seq x y z
N MET A 1 -12.66 29.05 -9.92
CA MET A 1 -11.61 29.32 -8.90
C MET A 1 -11.98 28.57 -7.63
N GLY A 2 -11.12 27.68 -7.12
CA GLY A 2 -11.41 26.93 -5.89
C GLY A 2 -11.30 27.83 -4.65
N LYS A 3 -12.23 27.68 -3.69
CA LYS A 3 -12.22 28.42 -2.41
C LYS A 3 -11.79 27.49 -1.28
N ILE A 4 -10.87 27.96 -0.44
CA ILE A 4 -10.49 27.24 0.79
C ILE A 4 -11.65 27.35 1.79
N VAL A 5 -12.27 26.21 2.12
CA VAL A 5 -13.41 26.16 3.05
C VAL A 5 -12.96 26.15 4.51
N LYS A 6 -11.83 25.50 4.82
CA LYS A 6 -11.31 25.40 6.19
C LYS A 6 -9.79 25.22 6.18
N LYS A 7 -9.10 25.96 7.06
CA LYS A 7 -7.65 25.84 7.30
C LYS A 7 -7.40 24.93 8.50
N ASN A 8 -6.21 24.34 8.57
CA ASN A 8 -5.73 23.56 9.74
C ASN A 8 -6.66 22.40 10.16
N VAL A 9 -7.29 21.73 9.19
CA VAL A 9 -8.20 20.60 9.44
C VAL A 9 -7.49 19.42 10.12
N ILE A 10 -6.18 19.28 9.92
CA ILE A 10 -5.35 18.26 10.54
C ILE A 10 -4.03 18.83 11.06
N THR A 11 -3.53 18.25 12.15
CA THR A 11 -2.16 18.45 12.63
C THR A 11 -1.25 17.39 12.01
N ARG A 12 -0.20 17.83 11.29
CA ARG A 12 0.72 16.93 10.59
C ARG A 12 1.86 16.50 11.50
N LYS A 13 2.06 15.19 11.62
CA LYS A 13 3.17 14.62 12.38
C LYS A 13 4.43 14.51 11.51
N PRO A 14 5.62 14.78 12.06
CA PRO A 14 6.87 14.57 11.34
C PRO A 14 7.05 13.08 11.04
N GLY A 15 7.53 12.75 9.84
CA GLY A 15 7.76 11.35 9.45
C GLY A 15 6.55 10.66 8.80
N HIS A 16 5.44 11.36 8.58
CA HIS A 16 4.23 10.85 7.95
C HIS A 16 3.91 11.57 6.64
N LEU A 17 3.33 10.83 5.69
CA LEU A 17 2.78 11.32 4.43
C LEU A 17 1.27 11.47 4.59
N TYR A 18 0.75 12.62 4.18
CA TYR A 18 -0.68 12.94 4.20
C TYR A 18 -1.17 13.14 2.76
N TYR A 19 -2.22 12.43 2.35
CA TYR A 19 -2.79 12.51 1.00
C TYR A 19 -4.32 12.43 1.04
N VAL A 20 -4.97 12.80 -0.06
CA VAL A 20 -6.41 12.67 -0.23
C VAL A 20 -6.70 11.46 -1.10
N ASP A 21 -7.61 10.58 -0.68
CA ASP A 21 -8.03 9.43 -1.47
C ASP A 21 -9.15 9.79 -2.46
N GLY A 22 -9.56 8.83 -3.30
CA GLY A 22 -10.65 9.05 -4.27
C GLY A 22 -12.02 9.32 -3.62
N ALA A 23 -12.19 9.01 -2.34
CA ALA A 23 -13.39 9.29 -1.57
C ALA A 23 -13.34 10.66 -0.86
N GLY A 24 -12.23 11.41 -0.99
CA GLY A 24 -12.06 12.73 -0.40
C GLY A 24 -11.57 12.71 1.05
N ASN A 25 -11.13 11.57 1.59
CA ASN A 25 -10.63 11.46 2.95
C ASN A 25 -9.15 11.84 3.03
N VAL A 26 -8.73 12.40 4.17
CA VAL A 26 -7.32 12.65 4.46
C VAL A 26 -6.71 11.42 5.13
N CYS A 27 -5.78 10.76 4.46
CA CYS A 27 -5.13 9.54 4.91
C CYS A 27 -3.70 9.80 5.42
N GLU A 28 -3.25 9.03 6.42
CA GLU A 28 -1.91 9.11 7.02
C GLU A 28 -1.11 7.83 6.76
N ALA A 29 0.11 7.96 6.23
CA ALA A 29 1.02 6.84 6.01
C ALA A 29 2.43 7.11 6.55
N LYS A 30 3.06 6.12 7.19
CA LYS A 30 4.43 6.26 7.71
C LYS A 30 5.44 6.28 6.57
N MET A 31 6.25 7.34 6.47
CA MET A 31 7.21 7.48 5.38
C MET A 31 8.32 6.42 5.47
N ALA A 32 8.63 5.79 4.34
CA ALA A 32 9.81 4.94 4.22
C ALA A 32 11.06 5.83 4.07
N ARG A 33 11.52 6.41 5.18
CA ARG A 33 12.82 7.11 5.18
C ARG A 33 13.92 6.10 4.95
N GLY A 34 14.74 6.32 3.92
CA GLY A 34 15.92 5.51 3.63
C GLY A 34 16.88 5.56 4.81
N GLY A 35 17.28 4.42 5.34
CA GLY A 35 18.16 4.37 6.52
C GLY A 35 18.51 2.96 6.98
N LYS A 36 17.64 1.98 6.74
CA LYS A 36 17.99 0.56 6.89
C LYS A 36 17.32 -0.25 5.78
N LYS A 37 18.12 -1.03 5.04
CA LYS A 37 17.60 -2.08 4.15
C LYS A 37 16.69 -2.97 5.00
N LYS A 38 15.36 -2.85 4.85
CA LYS A 38 14.44 -3.81 5.45
C LYS A 38 14.80 -5.17 4.84
N LYS A 39 15.40 -6.06 5.63
CA LYS A 39 15.46 -7.49 5.29
C LYS A 39 14.03 -7.86 4.92
N LYS A 40 13.80 -8.27 3.66
CA LYS A 40 12.48 -8.73 3.21
C LYS A 40 12.01 -9.72 4.26
N LYS A 41 11.00 -9.37 5.08
CA LYS A 41 10.28 -10.39 5.85
C LYS A 41 9.76 -11.32 4.77
N ALA A 42 10.31 -12.53 4.70
CA ALA A 42 9.80 -13.57 3.85
C ALA A 42 8.35 -13.78 4.29
N VAL A 43 7.43 -13.13 3.60
CA VAL A 43 6.03 -13.51 3.65
C VAL A 43 6.06 -14.95 3.17
N LYS A 44 5.92 -15.90 4.12
CA LYS A 44 5.74 -17.31 3.80
C LYS A 44 4.55 -17.35 2.84
N LYS A 45 4.84 -17.42 1.54
CA LYS A 45 3.80 -17.63 0.53
C LYS A 45 3.13 -18.93 0.92
N LYS A 46 1.87 -18.86 1.37
CA LYS A 46 1.04 -20.08 1.48
C LYS A 46 1.11 -20.74 0.10
N PRO A 47 1.50 -22.03 -0.01
CA PRO A 47 1.61 -22.68 -1.31
C PRO A 47 0.19 -22.78 -1.89
N VAL A 48 -0.11 -21.93 -2.87
CA VAL A 48 -1.26 -22.14 -3.74
C VAL A 48 -0.95 -23.41 -4.52
N LYS A 49 -1.59 -24.52 -4.13
CA LYS A 49 -1.56 -25.79 -4.86
C LYS A 49 -1.91 -25.51 -6.33
N LYS A 50 -0.89 -25.49 -7.20
CA LYS A 50 -1.09 -25.47 -8.65
C LYS A 50 -1.85 -26.74 -9.00
N LYS A 51 -3.14 -26.59 -9.30
CA LYS A 51 -3.99 -27.65 -9.84
C LYS A 51 -3.44 -28.00 -11.22
N VAL A 52 -2.70 -29.10 -11.31
CA VAL A 52 -2.11 -29.59 -12.56
C VAL A 52 -3.25 -29.95 -13.51
N VAL A 53 -3.48 -29.13 -14.53
CA VAL A 53 -4.35 -29.48 -15.64
C VAL A 53 -3.60 -30.55 -16.45
N LYS A 54 -4.00 -31.81 -16.30
CA LYS A 54 -3.54 -32.95 -17.10
C LYS A 54 -3.74 -32.62 -18.59
N LYS A 55 -2.65 -32.27 -19.29
CA LYS A 55 -2.65 -32.19 -20.76
C LYS A 55 -2.72 -33.63 -21.29
N LYS A 56 -3.92 -34.04 -21.68
CA LYS A 56 -4.24 -35.33 -22.32
C LYS A 56 -3.47 -35.45 -23.63
N LYS A 57 -2.36 -36.18 -23.66
CA LYS A 57 -1.71 -36.62 -24.90
C LYS A 57 -2.57 -37.74 -25.47
N ARG A 58 -3.38 -37.44 -26.50
CA ARG A 58 -4.01 -38.49 -27.30
C ARG A 58 -2.94 -39.08 -28.23
N ARG A 59 -2.98 -40.40 -28.30
CA ARG A 59 -2.12 -41.30 -29.08
C ARG A 59 -2.17 -40.98 -30.56
#